data_AF-A0A7X3DAL4-F1
#
_entry.id   AF-A0A7X3DAL4-F1
#
_cell.length_a   1.000
_cell.length_b   1.000
_cell.length_c   1.000
_cell.angle_alpha   90.00
_cell.angle_beta   90.00
_cell.angle_gamma   90.00
#
_symmetry.space_group_name_H-M   'P 1'
#
loop_
_entity.id
_entity.type
_entity.pdbx_description
1 polymer ?
#
loop_
_entity_poly.entity_id
_entity_poly.type
_entity_poly.pdbx_seq_one_letter_code
_entity_poly.pdbx_strand_id
1 'polypeptide(L)'
;MRWTMETNRDELRSHIRMRLTQGIKAELRLLDDQGLLLTRNKATVLLLNISQEGLRFLSGLKLPVQSSYLVEFKLALGEVSLELRGHVVWREQRDNQYEYGIAFNPPNRMKPILIKLLNQEMLRQSPNQHKIHQLYRKLRSR
;
A
#
# COMPACT_ATOMS: atom_id res chain seq x y z
N MET A 1 35.72 -9.19 6.07
CA MET A 1 35.07 -8.49 4.95
C MET A 1 33.63 -8.99 4.86
N ARG A 2 32.69 -8.28 5.50
CA ARG A 2 31.31 -8.75 5.70
C ARG A 2 30.43 -8.06 4.67
N TRP A 3 30.12 -8.74 3.57
CA TRP A 3 29.11 -8.29 2.62
C TRP A 3 27.75 -8.39 3.30
N THR A 4 27.17 -7.27 3.72
CA THR A 4 25.72 -7.21 3.96
C THR A 4 25.05 -7.29 2.60
N MET A 5 24.54 -8.49 2.28
CA MET A 5 23.56 -8.66 1.22
C MET A 5 22.37 -7.77 1.56
N GLU A 6 22.28 -6.61 0.92
CA GLU A 6 21.07 -5.82 0.89
C GLU A 6 20.09 -6.62 0.03
N THR A 7 19.42 -7.60 0.65
CA THR A 7 18.43 -8.44 -0.01
C THR A 7 17.41 -7.53 -0.67
N ASN A 8 17.39 -7.55 -2.00
CA ASN A 8 16.46 -6.80 -2.80
C ASN A 8 15.04 -7.27 -2.44
N ARG A 9 14.36 -6.53 -1.55
CA ARG A 9 13.05 -6.89 -1.00
C ARG A 9 11.95 -6.98 -2.07
N ASP A 10 12.23 -6.58 -3.31
CA ASP A 10 11.34 -6.76 -4.45
C ASP A 10 11.31 -8.19 -4.99
N GLU A 11 12.39 -8.98 -4.85
CA GLU A 11 12.48 -10.35 -5.38
C GLU A 11 11.58 -11.35 -4.63
N LEU A 12 11.27 -11.07 -3.36
CA LEU A 12 10.40 -11.91 -2.52
C LEU A 12 8.90 -11.59 -2.66
N ARG A 13 8.53 -10.68 -3.56
CA ARG A 13 7.14 -10.21 -3.70
C ARG A 13 6.38 -11.03 -4.74
N SER A 14 5.25 -11.59 -4.33
CA SER A 14 4.33 -12.32 -5.21
C SER A 14 3.40 -11.43 -6.04
N HIS A 15 3.41 -10.11 -5.82
CA HIS A 15 2.44 -9.19 -6.45
C HIS A 15 3.06 -7.85 -6.86
N ILE A 16 2.66 -7.38 -8.03
CA ILE A 16 3.03 -6.07 -8.57
C ILE A 16 2.43 -4.97 -7.69
N ARG A 17 3.25 -3.94 -7.41
CA ARG A 17 2.84 -2.73 -6.68
C ARG A 17 2.69 -1.57 -7.65
N MET A 18 1.54 -0.91 -7.60
CA MET A 18 1.33 0.35 -8.30
C MET A 18 2.08 1.46 -7.56
N ARG A 19 3.02 2.13 -8.24
CA ARG A 19 3.67 3.33 -7.73
C ARG A 19 2.71 4.51 -7.81
N LEU A 20 2.66 5.31 -6.75
CA LEU A 20 1.91 6.56 -6.69
C LEU A 20 2.90 7.69 -6.94
N THR A 21 2.97 8.20 -8.17
CA THR A 21 4.06 9.10 -8.62
C THR A 21 4.23 10.35 -7.74
N GLN A 22 3.12 10.94 -7.27
CA GLN A 22 3.12 12.08 -6.34
C GLN A 22 2.83 11.67 -4.88
N GLY A 23 2.68 10.36 -4.65
CA GLY A 23 2.09 9.82 -3.44
C GLY A 23 0.62 10.19 -3.27
N ILE A 24 -0.03 9.57 -2.28
CA ILE A 24 -1.40 9.91 -1.86
C ILE A 24 -1.38 10.21 -0.36
N LYS A 25 -1.94 11.36 0.04
CA LYS A 25 -2.16 11.66 1.45
C LYS A 25 -3.28 10.77 1.99
N ALA A 26 -3.03 10.12 3.12
CA ALA A 26 -4.03 9.33 3.83
C ALA A 26 -4.08 9.74 5.30
N GLU A 27 -5.27 9.59 5.89
CA GLU A 27 -5.45 9.61 7.34
C GLU A 27 -5.06 8.23 7.89
N LEU A 28 -4.23 8.20 8.93
CA LEU A 28 -3.82 7.01 9.66
C LEU A 28 -4.42 7.02 11.07
N ARG A 29 -4.95 5.88 11.49
CA ARG A 29 -5.39 5.60 12.87
C ARG A 29 -4.79 4.31 13.39
N LEU A 30 -4.67 4.19 14.71
CA LEU A 30 -4.21 2.98 15.39
C LEU A 30 -5.40 2.22 15.97
N LEU A 31 -5.45 0.92 15.69
CA LEU A 31 -6.45 0.00 16.21
C LEU A 31 -5.77 -1.12 17.00
N ASP A 32 -6.48 -1.73 17.95
CA ASP A 32 -6.06 -2.99 18.58
C ASP A 32 -6.26 -4.18 17.62
N ASP A 33 -5.96 -5.38 18.07
CA ASP A 33 -6.13 -6.62 17.30
C ASP A 33 -7.61 -6.99 17.10
N GLN A 34 -8.53 -6.41 17.88
CA GLN A 34 -9.98 -6.53 17.71
C GLN A 34 -10.56 -5.45 16.76
N GLY A 35 -9.74 -4.49 16.33
CA GLY A 35 -10.14 -3.42 15.42
C GLY A 35 -10.78 -2.21 16.10
N LEU A 36 -10.70 -2.09 17.43
CA LEU A 36 -11.13 -0.91 18.18
C LEU A 36 -10.03 0.15 18.19
N LEU A 37 -10.42 1.41 18.26
CA LEU A 37 -9.49 2.53 18.28
C LEU A 37 -8.64 2.52 19.57
N LEU A 38 -7.31 2.42 19.41
CA LEU A 38 -6.36 2.59 20.52
C LEU A 38 -6.28 4.05 20.98
N THR A 39 -6.61 4.99 20.10
CA THR A 39 -6.58 6.44 20.37
C THR A 39 -7.55 7.19 19.47
N ARG A 40 -7.96 8.39 19.91
CA ARG A 40 -8.71 9.35 19.07
C ARG A 40 -7.81 10.12 18.10
N ASN A 41 -6.49 10.04 18.29
CA ASN A 41 -5.53 10.75 17.45
C ASN A 41 -5.48 10.17 16.04
N LYS A 42 -5.26 11.06 15.07
CA LYS A 42 -5.09 10.76 13.67
C LYS A 42 -3.79 11.37 13.18
N ALA A 43 -3.18 10.75 12.19
CA ALA A 43 -1.99 11.28 11.53
C ALA A 43 -2.19 11.36 10.02
N THR A 44 -1.62 12.37 9.38
CA THR A 44 -1.53 12.41 7.92
C THR A 44 -0.23 11.74 7.49
N VAL A 45 -0.33 10.78 6.57
CA VAL A 45 0.81 10.04 6.02
C VAL A 45 0.82 10.09 4.50
N LEU A 46 1.97 9.81 3.90
CA LEU A 46 2.13 9.80 2.44
C LEU A 46 2.31 8.37 1.92
N LEU A 47 1.31 7.84 1.24
CA LEU A 47 1.36 6.52 0.59
C LEU A 47 2.19 6.63 -0.68
N LEU A 48 3.18 5.74 -0.84
CA LEU A 48 4.12 5.72 -1.95
C LEU A 48 3.79 4.65 -2.99
N ASN A 49 3.30 3.49 -2.54
CA ASN A 49 2.81 2.43 -3.41
C ASN A 49 1.79 1.56 -2.69
N ILE A 50 1.02 0.83 -3.49
CA ILE A 50 0.00 -0.08 -3.01
C ILE A 50 -0.11 -1.30 -3.94
N SER A 51 -0.45 -2.44 -3.35
CA SER A 51 -0.80 -3.69 -4.01
C SER A 51 -2.03 -4.27 -3.35
N GLN A 52 -2.49 -5.41 -3.85
CA GLN A 52 -3.59 -6.16 -3.23
C GLN A 52 -3.26 -6.73 -1.83
N GLU A 53 -1.97 -6.90 -1.49
CA GLU A 53 -1.54 -7.50 -0.21
C GLU A 53 -1.04 -6.47 0.81
N GLY A 54 -0.85 -5.22 0.41
CA GLY A 54 -0.24 -4.23 1.29
C GLY A 54 0.17 -2.96 0.58
N LEU A 55 0.71 -2.03 1.37
CA LEU A 55 1.13 -0.71 0.91
C LEU A 55 2.47 -0.30 1.52
N ARG A 56 3.01 0.81 1.02
CA ARG A 56 4.20 1.48 1.56
C ARG A 56 3.90 2.94 1.78
N PHE A 57 4.32 3.50 2.92
CA PHE A 57 4.07 4.91 3.23
C PHE A 57 5.22 5.55 4.03
N LEU A 58 5.24 6.88 4.04
CA LEU A 58 6.11 7.71 4.85
C LEU A 58 5.34 8.38 6.00
N SER A 59 5.97 8.48 7.16
CA SER A 59 5.46 9.21 8.31
C SER A 59 6.61 9.78 9.15
N GLY A 60 6.36 10.91 9.82
CA GLY A 60 7.23 11.41 10.89
C GLY A 60 7.07 10.65 12.21
N LEU A 61 6.01 9.83 12.36
CA LEU A 61 5.78 9.03 13.55
C LEU A 61 6.69 7.80 13.54
N LYS A 62 7.23 7.46 14.72
CA LYS A 62 7.99 6.23 14.96
C LYS A 62 7.05 5.12 15.44
N LEU A 63 6.41 4.42 14.50
CA LEU A 63 5.51 3.31 14.79
C LEU A 63 6.30 2.03 15.11
N PRO A 64 5.88 1.21 16.09
CA PRO A 64 6.52 -0.07 16.40
C PRO A 64 6.27 -1.12 15.31
N VAL A 65 7.19 -2.07 15.12
CA VAL A 65 6.99 -3.19 14.18
C VAL A 65 6.56 -4.40 15.01
N GLN A 66 5.26 -4.57 15.20
CA GLN A 66 4.68 -5.68 15.98
C GLN A 66 3.26 -5.98 15.50
N SER A 67 2.78 -7.20 15.76
CA SER A 67 1.46 -7.68 15.31
C SER A 67 0.31 -7.37 16.27
N SER A 68 0.59 -6.86 17.47
CA SER A 68 -0.43 -6.61 18.51
C SER A 68 -1.32 -5.39 18.27
N TYR A 69 -1.21 -4.76 17.10
CA TYR A 69 -2.02 -3.61 16.71
C TYR A 69 -2.15 -3.57 15.19
N LEU A 70 -3.18 -2.85 14.74
CA LEU A 70 -3.46 -2.58 13.35
C LEU A 70 -3.32 -1.09 13.07
N VAL A 71 -3.00 -0.77 11.82
CA VAL A 71 -3.14 0.58 11.27
C VAL A 71 -4.31 0.60 10.31
N GLU A 72 -5.14 1.63 10.40
CA GLU A 72 -6.19 1.93 9.44
C GLU A 72 -5.80 3.15 8.61
N PHE A 73 -5.94 3.03 7.30
CA PHE A 73 -5.74 4.11 6.34
C PHE A 73 -7.07 4.50 5.73
N LYS A 74 -7.38 5.79 5.74
CA LYS A 74 -8.45 6.39 4.94
C LYS A 74 -7.84 7.26 3.86
N LEU A 75 -8.10 6.93 2.61
CA LEU A 75 -7.56 7.64 1.45
C LEU A 75 -8.63 7.76 0.36
N ALA A 76 -8.44 8.73 -0.54
CA ALA A 76 -9.19 8.82 -1.78
C ALA A 76 -8.30 8.38 -2.94
N LEU A 77 -8.85 7.53 -3.80
CA LEU A 77 -8.25 7.12 -5.06
C LEU A 77 -9.24 7.46 -6.18
N GLY A 78 -9.00 8.58 -6.86
CA GLY A 78 -10.00 9.20 -7.72
C GLY A 78 -11.21 9.66 -6.91
N GLU A 79 -12.41 9.24 -7.31
CA GLU A 79 -13.67 9.53 -6.61
C GLU A 79 -14.02 8.48 -5.53
N VAL A 80 -13.17 7.47 -5.35
CA VAL A 80 -13.45 6.34 -4.45
C VAL A 80 -12.68 6.51 -3.15
N SER A 81 -13.41 6.59 -2.05
CA SER A 81 -12.85 6.52 -0.70
C SER A 81 -12.59 5.07 -0.31
N LEU A 82 -11.37 4.81 0.17
CA LEU A 82 -10.92 3.50 0.61
C LEU A 82 -10.58 3.52 2.10
N GLU A 83 -10.99 2.47 2.80
CA GLU A 83 -10.53 2.16 4.16
C GLU A 83 -9.75 0.85 4.11
N LEU A 84 -8.48 0.89 4.48
CA LEU A 84 -7.56 -0.25 4.41
C LEU A 84 -6.94 -0.50 5.77
N ARG A 85 -6.86 -1.77 6.19
CA ARG A 85 -6.31 -2.17 7.49
C ARG A 85 -5.17 -3.17 7.33
N GLY A 86 -4.18 -3.09 8.21
CA GLY A 86 -3.07 -4.04 8.19
C GLY A 86 -2.07 -3.85 9.33
N HIS A 87 -1.05 -4.69 9.35
CA HIS A 87 0.03 -4.66 10.33
C HIS A 87 1.30 -4.05 9.73
N VAL A 88 2.08 -3.37 10.57
CA VAL A 88 3.42 -2.91 10.21
C VAL A 88 4.37 -4.11 10.19
N VAL A 89 4.94 -4.41 9.02
CA VAL A 89 5.85 -5.56 8.83
C VAL A 89 7.32 -5.17 8.81
N TRP A 90 7.63 -3.93 8.46
CA TRP A 90 8.97 -3.38 8.55
C TRP A 90 8.93 -1.86 8.64
N ARG A 91 10.02 -1.29 9.17
CA ARG A 91 10.29 0.15 9.26
C ARG A 91 11.73 0.41 8.86
N GLU A 92 11.97 1.45 8.08
CA GLU A 92 13.29 1.96 7.74
C GLU A 92 13.34 3.46 8.04
N GLN A 93 14.43 3.94 8.62
CA GLN A 93 14.62 5.37 8.85
C GLN A 93 15.16 6.03 7.57
N ARG A 94 14.57 7.16 7.20
CA ARG A 94 14.93 7.98 6.03
C ARG A 94 15.05 9.43 6.49
N ASP A 95 16.27 9.91 6.69
CA ASP A 95 16.55 11.24 7.24
C ASP A 95 15.75 11.50 8.53
N ASN A 96 14.86 12.50 8.50
CA ASN A 96 13.98 12.90 9.61
C ASN A 96 12.62 12.21 9.60
N GLN A 97 12.43 11.16 8.79
CA GLN A 97 11.18 10.44 8.64
C GLN A 97 11.40 8.92 8.67
N TYR A 98 10.29 8.18 8.64
CA TYR A 98 10.28 6.74 8.61
C TYR A 98 9.46 6.24 7.43
N GLU A 99 10.00 5.25 6.73
CA GLU A 99 9.31 4.49 5.71
C GLU A 99 8.82 3.17 6.29
N TYR A 100 7.61 2.79 5.92
CA TYR A 100 6.94 1.62 6.46
C TYR A 100 6.36 0.73 5.38
N GLY A 101 6.43 -0.57 5.62
CA GLY A 101 5.65 -1.56 4.89
C GLY A 101 4.48 -2.06 5.72
N ILE A 102 3.32 -2.16 5.07
CA ILE A 102 2.12 -2.76 5.63
C ILE A 102 1.80 -4.06 4.89
N ALA A 103 1.39 -5.07 5.64
CA ALA A 103 0.66 -6.22 5.12
C ALA A 103 -0.82 -6.11 5.55
N PHE A 104 -1.75 -6.22 4.60
CA PHE A 104 -3.18 -6.15 4.91
C PHE A 104 -3.63 -7.40 5.67
N ASN A 105 -4.45 -7.19 6.71
CA ASN A 105 -5.03 -8.26 7.53
C ASN A 105 -6.39 -7.78 8.09
N PRO A 106 -7.47 -8.59 8.01
CA PRO A 106 -7.61 -9.89 7.32
C PRO A 106 -7.42 -9.78 5.80
N PRO A 107 -7.24 -10.90 5.05
CA PRO A 107 -7.23 -10.88 3.60
C PRO A 107 -8.46 -10.12 3.11
N ASN A 108 -8.22 -9.02 2.41
CA ASN A 108 -9.24 -8.04 2.14
C ASN A 108 -10.41 -8.71 1.39
N ARG A 109 -11.61 -8.81 2.00
CA ARG A 109 -12.80 -9.31 1.27
C ARG A 109 -13.09 -8.46 0.03
N MET A 110 -12.63 -7.21 0.02
CA MET A 110 -12.69 -6.31 -1.11
C MET A 110 -11.50 -6.46 -2.06
N LYS A 111 -10.68 -7.51 -1.96
CA LYS A 111 -9.52 -7.74 -2.84
C LYS A 111 -9.87 -7.62 -4.33
N PRO A 112 -10.98 -8.19 -4.85
CA PRO A 112 -11.38 -7.98 -6.25
C PRO A 112 -11.68 -6.51 -6.58
N ILE A 113 -12.32 -5.78 -5.66
CA ILE A 113 -12.65 -4.35 -5.82
C ILE A 113 -11.36 -3.53 -5.81
N LEU A 114 -10.45 -3.80 -4.88
CA LEU A 114 -9.16 -3.14 -4.79
C LEU A 114 -8.34 -3.36 -6.07
N ILE A 115 -8.25 -4.61 -6.57
CA ILE A 115 -7.58 -4.90 -7.84
C ILE A 115 -8.20 -4.10 -9.00
N LYS A 116 -9.54 -4.07 -9.09
CA LYS A 116 -10.23 -3.33 -10.14
C LYS A 116 -9.92 -1.83 -10.07
N LEU A 117 -9.97 -1.24 -8.87
CA LEU A 117 -9.68 0.17 -8.64
C LEU A 117 -8.23 0.52 -8.97
N LEU A 118 -7.28 -0.30 -8.51
CA LEU A 118 -5.87 -0.12 -8.81
C LEU A 118 -5.61 -0.20 -10.31
N ASN A 119 -6.20 -1.18 -11.01
CA ASN A 119 -6.08 -1.29 -12.47
C ASN A 119 -6.65 -0.06 -13.17
N GLN A 120 -7.81 0.44 -12.75
CA GLN A 120 -8.41 1.65 -13.32
C GLN A 120 -7.52 2.87 -13.12
N GLU A 121 -6.87 3.00 -11.97
CA GLU A 121 -5.96 4.12 -11.75
C GLU A 121 -4.61 3.98 -12.45
N MET A 122 -4.06 2.76 -12.57
CA MET A 122 -2.87 2.53 -13.39
C MET A 122 -3.11 2.97 -14.83
N LEU A 123 -4.27 2.59 -15.36
CA LEU A 123 -4.72 2.98 -16.68
C LEU A 123 -4.81 4.51 -16.81
N ARG A 124 -5.51 5.20 -15.89
CA ARG A 124 -5.60 6.68 -15.90
C ARG A 124 -4.24 7.37 -15.86
N GLN A 125 -3.31 6.88 -15.05
CA GLN A 125 -1.96 7.43 -14.91
C GLN A 125 -1.04 7.13 -16.11
N SER A 126 -1.37 6.13 -16.93
CA SER A 126 -0.55 5.69 -18.07
C SER A 126 -1.40 5.49 -19.34
N PRO A 127 -1.73 6.57 -20.08
CA PRO A 127 -2.46 6.47 -21.36
C PRO A 127 -1.75 5.57 -22.39
N ASN A 128 -0.42 5.50 -22.37
CA ASN A 128 0.36 4.70 -23.31
C ASN A 128 0.33 3.19 -23.02
N GLN A 129 0.17 2.77 -21.75
CA GLN A 129 0.07 1.34 -21.40
C GLN A 129 -1.29 0.72 -21.75
N HIS A 130 -2.34 1.55 -21.88
CA HIS A 130 -3.64 1.11 -22.39
C HIS A 130 -3.56 0.44 -23.76
N LYS A 131 -2.71 0.95 -24.67
CA LYS A 131 -2.53 0.37 -26.02
C LYS A 131 -2.02 -1.07 -25.94
N ILE A 132 -1.05 -1.34 -25.07
CA ILE A 132 -0.47 -2.67 -24.89
C ILE A 132 -1.50 -3.62 -24.26
N HIS A 133 -2.24 -3.18 -23.24
CA HIS A 133 -3.29 -4.00 -22.62
C HIS A 133 -4.47 -4.30 -23.55
N GLN A 134 -4.87 -3.35 -24.41
CA GLN A 134 -5.86 -3.59 -25.46
C GLN A 134 -5.39 -4.61 -26.51
N LEU A 135 -4.10 -4.60 -26.85
CA LEU A 135 -3.51 -5.59 -27.76
C LEU A 135 -3.58 -7.01 -27.17
N TYR A 136 -3.19 -7.22 -25.91
CA TYR A 136 -3.28 -8.53 -25.26
C TYR A 136 -4.72 -9.04 -25.12
N ARG A 137 -5.68 -8.15 -24.84
CA ARG A 137 -7.10 -8.55 -24.73
C ARG A 137 -7.70 -8.98 -26.07
N LYS A 138 -7.25 -8.40 -27.19
CA LYS A 138 -7.64 -8.80 -28.55
C LYS A 138 -6.96 -10.08 -29.02
N LEU A 139 -5.75 -10.37 -28.55
CA LEU A 139 -5.00 -11.58 -28.91
C LEU A 139 -5.49 -12.82 -28.15
N ARG A 140 -6.15 -12.66 -27.01
CA ARG A 140 -6.71 -13.78 -26.21
C ARG A 140 -8.14 -14.18 -26.64
N SER A 141 -8.75 -13.49 -27.61
CA SER A 141 -10.06 -13.82 -28.18
C SER A 141 -9.96 -14.42 -29.59
N ARG A 142 -8.87 -15.14 -29.89
CA ARG A 142 -8.72 -15.99 -31.07
C ARG A 142 -8.40 -17.41 -30.63
#